data_AF-A0A9P0BH83-F1
#
_entry.id   AF-A0A9P0BH83-F1
#
_cell.length_a   1.000
_cell.length_b   1.000
_cell.length_c   1.000
_cell.angle_alpha   90.00
_cell.angle_beta   90.00
_cell.angle_gamma   90.00
#
_symmetry.space_group_name_H-M   'P 1'
#
loop_
_entity.id
_entity.type
_entity.pdbx_description
1 polymer ?
#
loop_
_entity_poly.entity_id
_entity_poly.type
_entity_poly.pdbx_seq_one_letter_code
_entity_poly.pdbx_strand_id
1 'polypeptide(L)'
;MDEKLSLSTFLKSSIESPTPGPSRCSSPSTSSTSSVKTYVTLKEILDSNEEGKLFANSQKDSTLTDKTRQILIDLICLYFIHNDIYMSTSHCLHLADDILEHFPSEEKELYFRHQQNKAPKGKLHIKYQNLLRKLRDGGLKPKRQKKNTSGSFSSGGFTNIDFHSEVDAMEHINWIDDEKSSWRELKERWPKCVQFRMNFILRESQTTTEIIQRFPSYKEPLGYKLVYKFTVL
;
A
#
# COMPACT_ATOMS: atom_id res chain seq x y z
N MET A 1 16.33 -34.21 49.55
CA MET A 1 15.52 -34.91 50.56
C MET A 1 15.71 -34.14 51.84
N ASP A 2 14.82 -33.33 52.39
CA ASP A 2 13.46 -32.89 52.10
C ASP A 2 13.32 -31.63 52.95
N GLU A 3 12.93 -30.48 52.41
CA GLU A 3 12.41 -29.40 53.24
C GLU A 3 11.14 -28.85 52.61
N LYS A 4 10.03 -29.32 53.18
CA LYS A 4 8.69 -28.76 52.99
C LYS A 4 8.59 -27.47 53.80
N LEU A 5 8.45 -26.32 53.11
CA LEU A 5 7.85 -25.13 53.70
C LEU A 5 6.32 -25.29 53.69
N SER A 6 5.73 -25.25 54.88
CA SER A 6 4.28 -25.17 55.09
C SER A 6 3.91 -23.78 55.61
N LEU A 7 2.73 -23.36 55.18
CA LEU A 7 2.17 -22.02 55.16
C LEU A 7 1.59 -21.55 56.50
N SER A 8 1.21 -20.25 56.49
CA SER A 8 0.12 -19.62 57.27
C SER A 8 0.54 -19.05 58.64
N THR A 9 0.05 -17.91 59.16
CA THR A 9 -0.94 -16.91 58.71
C THR A 9 -1.04 -15.81 59.80
N PHE A 10 -1.15 -14.55 59.36
CA PHE A 10 -1.88 -13.40 59.96
C PHE A 10 -1.61 -12.84 61.38
N LEU A 11 -1.48 -11.50 61.47
CA LEU A 11 -2.48 -10.50 61.93
C LEU A 11 -1.86 -9.08 61.83
N LYS A 12 -2.44 -8.11 61.08
CA LYS A 12 -3.36 -7.00 61.50
C LYS A 12 -2.72 -6.05 62.53
N SER A 13 -2.73 -4.72 62.51
CA SER A 13 -3.52 -3.62 61.89
C SER A 13 -2.61 -2.36 61.84
N SER A 14 -2.88 -1.26 61.14
CA SER A 14 -3.85 -0.21 61.47
C SER A 14 -3.82 0.90 60.41
N ILE A 15 -4.94 1.61 60.30
CA ILE A 15 -5.25 2.71 59.38
C ILE A 15 -5.05 4.03 60.13
N GLU A 16 -4.42 5.03 59.51
CA GLU A 16 -4.71 6.46 59.74
C GLU A 16 -4.17 7.32 58.57
N SER A 17 -5.02 8.24 58.10
CA SER A 17 -4.81 9.20 57.00
C SER A 17 -3.99 10.42 57.48
N PRO A 18 -3.34 11.20 56.59
CA PRO A 18 -4.02 12.41 56.08
C PRO A 18 -3.61 12.89 54.66
N THR A 19 -4.52 13.60 54.00
CA THR A 19 -4.37 14.45 52.80
C THR A 19 -3.28 15.53 52.93
N PRO A 20 -2.64 15.98 51.82
CA PRO A 20 -3.02 17.30 51.27
C PRO A 20 -2.83 17.51 49.74
N GLY A 21 -3.70 18.34 49.15
CA GLY A 21 -3.35 19.37 48.14
C GLY A 21 -3.24 18.97 46.65
N PRO A 22 -3.88 19.72 45.72
CA PRO A 22 -3.63 19.56 44.28
C PRO A 22 -2.40 20.37 43.85
N SER A 23 -1.25 19.70 43.70
CA SER A 23 -0.07 20.29 43.05
C SER A 23 -0.25 20.29 41.54
N ARG A 24 -0.29 21.50 40.96
CA ARG A 24 -0.15 21.73 39.51
C ARG A 24 1.27 21.36 39.09
N CYS A 25 1.45 20.17 38.52
CA CYS A 25 2.65 19.81 37.77
C CYS A 25 2.44 20.15 36.29
N SER A 26 3.03 21.27 35.87
CA SER A 26 3.25 21.57 34.45
C SER A 26 4.45 20.75 33.98
N SER A 27 4.20 19.60 33.35
CA SER A 27 5.22 18.89 32.58
C SER A 27 5.31 19.50 31.18
N PRO A 28 6.50 19.86 30.68
CA PRO A 28 6.68 20.17 29.27
C PRO A 28 6.68 18.85 28.50
N SER A 29 5.54 18.54 27.88
CA SER A 29 5.45 17.48 26.88
C SER A 29 6.19 17.96 25.62
N THR A 30 7.50 17.71 25.53
CA THR A 30 8.20 17.67 24.25
C THR A 30 7.71 16.43 23.52
N SER A 31 6.54 16.53 22.90
CA SER A 31 6.12 15.61 21.85
C SER A 31 6.96 15.90 20.61
N SER A 32 8.09 15.20 20.50
CA SER A 32 8.71 14.95 19.20
C SER A 32 7.70 14.15 18.37
N THR A 33 6.98 14.85 17.50
CA THR A 33 6.13 14.25 16.48
C THR A 33 7.03 13.52 15.50
N SER A 34 7.30 12.24 15.75
CA SER A 34 7.84 11.36 14.73
C SER A 34 6.79 11.22 13.63
N SER A 35 7.00 11.96 12.54
CA SER A 35 6.30 11.78 11.28
C SER A 35 6.29 10.29 10.92
N VAL A 36 5.10 9.72 10.77
CA VAL A 36 4.91 8.34 10.31
C VAL A 36 5.42 8.28 8.87
N LYS A 37 6.57 7.61 8.65
CA LYS A 37 7.10 7.39 7.30
C LYS A 37 6.21 6.39 6.57
N THR A 38 5.36 6.87 5.67
CA THR A 38 4.46 6.03 4.87
C THR A 38 5.16 5.35 3.68
N TYR A 39 6.40 5.76 3.36
CA TYR A 39 7.11 5.30 2.15
C TYR A 39 8.50 4.73 2.46
N VAL A 40 8.84 3.63 1.78
CA VAL A 40 10.17 3.02 1.75
C VAL A 40 11.10 3.90 0.92
N THR A 41 12.22 4.32 1.50
CA THR A 41 13.22 5.18 0.82
C THR A 41 14.30 4.36 0.12
N LEU A 42 14.93 4.92 -0.93
CA LEU A 42 16.04 4.24 -1.61
C LEU A 42 17.20 3.92 -0.67
N LYS A 43 17.52 4.84 0.23
CA LYS A 43 18.59 4.65 1.21
C LYS A 43 18.33 3.44 2.12
N GLU A 44 17.11 3.30 2.62
CA GLU A 44 16.70 2.15 3.43
C GLU A 44 16.88 0.82 2.67
N ILE A 45 16.53 0.79 1.39
CA ILE A 45 16.71 -0.38 0.53
C ILE A 45 18.19 -0.71 0.38
N LEU A 46 19.04 0.28 0.10
CA LEU A 46 20.47 0.08 -0.08
C LEU A 46 21.17 -0.34 1.23
N ASP A 47 20.73 0.19 2.37
CA ASP A 47 21.27 -0.15 3.69
C ASP A 47 20.80 -1.53 4.20
N SER A 48 19.75 -2.10 3.62
CA SER A 48 19.18 -3.39 4.04
C SER A 48 20.05 -4.61 3.69
N ASN A 49 20.87 -4.53 2.64
CA ASN A 49 21.71 -5.61 2.14
C ASN A 49 23.16 -5.15 1.98
N GLU A 50 24.12 -6.00 2.32
CA GLU A 50 25.55 -5.73 2.12
C GLU A 50 25.89 -5.44 0.65
N GLU A 51 25.23 -6.13 -0.29
CA GLU A 51 25.36 -5.83 -1.72
C GLU A 51 24.88 -4.41 -2.08
N GLY A 52 23.81 -3.94 -1.41
CA GLY A 52 23.28 -2.59 -1.60
C GLY A 52 24.22 -1.51 -1.07
N LYS A 53 24.83 -1.74 0.09
CA LYS A 53 25.85 -0.83 0.67
C LYS A 53 27.09 -0.74 -0.21
N LEU A 54 27.57 -1.89 -0.69
CA LEU A 54 28.70 -1.93 -1.62
C LEU A 54 28.37 -1.22 -2.94
N PHE A 55 27.16 -1.44 -3.47
CA PHE A 55 26.68 -0.75 -4.65
C PHE A 55 26.68 0.78 -4.46
N ALA A 56 26.07 1.27 -3.38
CA ALA A 56 25.98 2.70 -3.06
C ALA A 56 27.37 3.35 -2.95
N ASN A 57 28.32 2.68 -2.28
CA ASN A 57 29.69 3.17 -2.14
C ASN A 57 30.44 3.17 -3.47
N SER A 58 30.26 2.15 -4.30
CA SER A 58 30.96 2.03 -5.58
C SER A 58 30.47 3.02 -6.65
N GLN A 59 29.20 3.45 -6.56
CA GLN A 59 28.55 4.27 -7.58
C GLN A 59 28.40 5.75 -7.18
N LYS A 60 28.97 6.15 -6.04
CA LYS A 60 28.79 7.50 -5.48
C LYS A 60 29.26 8.63 -6.41
N ASP A 61 30.35 8.39 -7.14
CA ASP A 61 31.00 9.39 -7.99
C ASP A 61 30.95 9.02 -9.49
N SER A 62 30.29 7.91 -9.84
CA SER A 62 30.26 7.39 -11.22
C SER A 62 28.87 7.47 -11.83
N THR A 63 28.80 7.68 -13.15
CA THR A 63 27.55 7.55 -13.89
C THR A 63 27.11 6.09 -13.93
N LEU A 64 25.81 5.84 -13.71
CA LEU A 64 25.30 4.49 -13.78
C LEU A 64 25.37 4.00 -15.23
N THR A 65 25.94 2.82 -15.42
CA THR A 65 25.90 2.09 -16.69
C THR A 65 24.65 1.23 -16.73
N ASP A 66 24.23 0.78 -17.92
CA ASP A 66 23.04 -0.08 -18.01
C ASP A 66 23.10 -1.35 -17.15
N LYS A 67 24.32 -1.88 -16.93
CA LYS A 67 24.54 -3.00 -16.02
C LYS A 67 24.29 -2.60 -14.56
N THR A 68 24.86 -1.49 -14.09
CA THR A 68 24.69 -1.05 -12.70
C THR A 68 23.26 -0.57 -12.44
N ARG A 69 22.59 0.05 -13.42
CA ARG A 69 21.15 0.34 -13.36
C ARG A 69 20.33 -0.93 -13.17
N GLN A 70 20.63 -1.99 -13.90
CA GLN A 70 19.89 -3.26 -13.78
C GLN A 70 20.07 -3.88 -12.39
N ILE A 71 21.29 -3.81 -11.82
CA ILE A 71 21.57 -4.26 -10.45
C ILE A 71 20.74 -3.45 -9.45
N LEU A 72 20.73 -2.12 -9.56
CA LEU A 72 19.92 -1.23 -8.71
C LEU A 72 18.43 -1.60 -8.75
N ILE A 73 17.88 -1.77 -9.96
CA ILE A 73 16.48 -2.14 -10.15
C ILE A 73 16.17 -3.50 -9.52
N ASP A 74 17.11 -4.44 -9.62
CA ASP A 74 16.95 -5.77 -9.04
C ASP A 74 16.99 -5.72 -7.51
N LEU A 75 17.91 -4.97 -6.91
CA LEU A 75 17.96 -4.73 -5.46
C LEU A 75 16.63 -4.15 -4.94
N ILE A 76 16.10 -3.13 -5.62
CA ILE A 76 14.82 -2.51 -5.27
C ILE A 76 13.68 -3.54 -5.37
N CYS A 77 13.54 -4.23 -6.50
CA CYS A 77 12.44 -5.18 -6.68
C CYS A 77 12.49 -6.34 -5.69
N LEU A 78 13.70 -6.85 -5.41
CA LEU A 78 13.92 -7.93 -4.47
C LEU A 78 13.58 -7.49 -3.05
N TYR A 79 13.95 -6.27 -2.63
CA TYR A 79 13.58 -5.75 -1.31
C TYR A 79 12.07 -5.83 -1.06
N PHE A 80 11.25 -5.37 -2.01
CA PHE A 80 9.79 -5.42 -1.88
C PHE A 80 9.26 -6.87 -1.82
N ILE A 81 9.85 -7.77 -2.62
CA ILE A 81 9.46 -9.18 -2.62
C ILE A 81 9.82 -9.86 -1.29
N HIS A 82 11.03 -9.65 -0.79
CA HIS A 82 11.53 -10.28 0.44
C HIS A 82 10.78 -9.81 1.68
N ASN A 83 10.39 -8.53 1.72
CA ASN A 83 9.61 -7.97 2.83
C ASN A 83 8.09 -8.15 2.66
N ASP A 84 7.64 -8.86 1.61
CA ASP A 84 6.23 -9.03 1.22
C ASP A 84 5.45 -7.70 1.11
N ILE A 85 6.14 -6.62 0.72
CA ILE A 85 5.57 -5.30 0.52
C ILE A 85 5.07 -5.20 -0.92
N TYR A 86 3.81 -4.79 -1.09
CA TYR A 86 3.28 -4.51 -2.41
C TYR A 86 3.85 -3.20 -2.98
N MET A 87 4.65 -3.30 -4.03
CA MET A 87 5.15 -2.13 -4.76
C MET A 87 4.02 -1.51 -5.61
N SER A 88 3.37 -0.49 -5.06
CA SER A 88 2.43 0.35 -5.80
C SER A 88 3.17 1.30 -6.75
N THR A 89 2.43 1.93 -7.65
CA THR A 89 2.95 2.97 -8.54
C THR A 89 3.39 4.24 -7.82
N SER A 90 2.76 4.60 -6.72
CA SER A 90 3.25 5.68 -5.86
C SER A 90 4.64 5.34 -5.33
N HIS A 91 4.88 4.09 -4.91
CA HIS A 91 6.24 3.66 -4.54
C HIS A 91 7.21 3.77 -5.71
N CYS A 92 6.83 3.33 -6.91
CA CYS A 92 7.70 3.46 -8.09
C CYS A 92 8.02 4.93 -8.43
N LEU A 93 7.05 5.83 -8.25
CA LEU A 93 7.23 7.26 -8.47
C LEU A 93 8.21 7.85 -7.45
N HIS A 94 7.96 7.62 -6.16
CA HIS A 94 8.85 8.08 -5.08
C HIS A 94 10.26 7.51 -5.22
N LEU A 95 10.40 6.23 -5.54
CA LEU A 95 11.70 5.61 -5.76
C LEU A 95 12.41 6.18 -6.98
N ALA A 96 11.68 6.52 -8.05
CA ALA A 96 12.29 7.19 -9.20
C ALA A 96 12.83 8.58 -8.81
N ASP A 97 12.11 9.33 -7.98
CA ASP A 97 12.59 10.61 -7.44
C ASP A 97 13.81 10.43 -6.53
N ASP A 98 13.77 9.47 -5.59
CA ASP A 98 14.90 9.15 -4.71
C ASP A 98 16.16 8.74 -5.52
N ILE A 99 15.99 7.99 -6.61
CA ILE A 99 17.11 7.60 -7.50
C ILE A 99 17.75 8.83 -8.11
N LEU A 100 16.99 9.83 -8.53
CA LEU A 100 17.55 11.06 -9.09
C LEU A 100 18.25 11.90 -8.03
N GLU A 101 17.76 11.90 -6.80
CA GLU A 101 18.43 12.56 -5.68
C GLU A 101 19.80 11.94 -5.38
N HIS A 102 19.91 10.61 -5.46
CA HIS A 102 21.17 9.90 -5.22
C HIS A 102 22.08 9.85 -6.45
N PHE A 103 21.52 9.85 -7.65
CA PHE A 103 22.23 9.75 -8.93
C PHE A 103 21.73 10.83 -9.90
N PRO A 104 22.21 12.08 -9.80
CA PRO A 104 21.68 13.21 -10.57
C PRO A 104 21.83 13.11 -12.10
N SER A 105 22.70 12.21 -12.58
CA SER A 105 22.89 11.95 -14.01
C SER A 105 21.78 11.09 -14.63
N GLU A 106 20.88 10.56 -13.83
CA GLU A 106 19.83 9.64 -14.28
C GLU A 106 18.56 10.34 -14.76
N GLU A 107 17.80 9.65 -15.61
CA GLU A 107 16.51 10.13 -16.11
C GLU A 107 15.35 9.42 -15.41
N LYS A 108 14.45 10.18 -14.79
CA LYS A 108 13.29 9.67 -14.03
C LYS A 108 12.44 8.69 -14.85
N GLU A 109 12.22 9.05 -16.10
CA GLU A 109 11.39 8.33 -17.06
C GLU A 109 11.89 6.91 -17.35
N LEU A 110 13.19 6.64 -17.16
CA LEU A 110 13.77 5.32 -17.29
C LEU A 110 13.24 4.36 -16.22
N TYR A 111 13.02 4.89 -15.01
CA TYR A 111 12.63 4.13 -13.84
C TYR A 111 11.12 4.05 -13.71
N PHE A 112 10.43 5.18 -13.89
CA PHE A 112 8.99 5.25 -13.83
C PHE A 112 8.42 6.42 -14.65
N ARG A 113 7.43 6.12 -15.49
CA ARG A 113 6.64 7.07 -16.26
C ARG A 113 5.17 6.79 -16.05
N HIS A 114 4.47 7.72 -15.40
CA HIS A 114 3.03 7.65 -15.30
C HIS A 114 2.38 7.80 -16.68
N GLN A 115 1.36 7.00 -16.96
CA GLN A 115 0.57 7.12 -18.18
C GLN A 115 -0.91 7.18 -17.83
N GLN A 116 -1.60 8.23 -18.30
CA GLN A 116 -3.03 8.32 -18.16
C GLN A 116 -3.70 7.21 -19.00
N ASN A 117 -4.60 6.47 -18.35
CA ASN A 117 -5.40 5.40 -18.98
C ASN A 117 -4.59 4.26 -19.62
N LYS A 118 -3.31 4.10 -19.26
CA LYS A 118 -2.46 3.00 -19.74
C LYS A 118 -1.61 2.47 -18.59
N ALA A 119 -1.08 1.26 -18.76
CA ALA A 119 -0.11 0.73 -17.80
C ALA A 119 1.11 1.68 -17.71
N PRO A 120 1.61 1.97 -16.51
CA PRO A 120 2.78 2.81 -16.34
C PRO A 120 3.99 2.18 -17.03
N LYS A 121 4.85 3.05 -17.57
CA LYS A 121 6.10 2.67 -18.20
C LYS A 121 7.27 2.82 -17.22
N GLY A 122 8.43 2.31 -17.60
CA GLY A 122 9.64 2.36 -16.78
C GLY A 122 10.04 0.99 -16.24
N LYS A 123 11.33 0.86 -15.92
CA LYS A 123 11.92 -0.44 -15.59
C LYS A 123 11.44 -1.00 -14.25
N LEU A 124 11.18 -0.16 -13.24
CA LEU A 124 10.80 -0.60 -11.89
C LEU A 124 9.49 -1.39 -11.89
N HIS A 125 8.40 -0.74 -12.31
CA HIS A 125 7.07 -1.35 -12.30
C HIS A 125 7.03 -2.61 -13.19
N ILE A 126 7.61 -2.55 -14.39
CA ILE A 126 7.63 -3.69 -15.32
C ILE A 126 8.40 -4.87 -14.72
N LYS A 127 9.60 -4.64 -14.16
CA LYS A 127 10.44 -5.70 -13.59
C LYS A 127 9.74 -6.36 -12.40
N TYR A 128 9.19 -5.57 -11.47
CA TYR A 128 8.48 -6.08 -10.30
C TYR A 128 7.29 -6.97 -10.68
N GLN A 129 6.43 -6.51 -11.61
CA GLN A 129 5.28 -7.31 -12.07
C GLN A 129 5.72 -8.61 -12.77
N ASN A 130 6.81 -8.57 -13.51
CA ASN A 130 7.38 -9.75 -14.16
C ASN A 130 7.98 -10.74 -13.14
N LEU A 131 8.62 -10.25 -12.08
CA LEU A 131 9.10 -11.08 -10.98
C LEU A 131 7.94 -11.75 -10.25
N LEU A 132 6.88 -11.01 -9.90
CA LEU A 132 5.68 -11.59 -9.29
C LEU A 132 5.04 -12.67 -10.17
N ARG A 133 5.00 -12.45 -11.49
CA ARG A 133 4.51 -13.44 -12.46
C ARG A 133 5.37 -14.70 -12.42
N LYS A 134 6.70 -14.56 -12.49
CA LYS A 134 7.64 -15.69 -12.41
C LYS A 134 7.49 -16.49 -11.12
N LEU A 135 7.38 -15.81 -9.98
CA LEU A 135 7.17 -16.45 -8.68
C LEU A 135 5.85 -17.23 -8.63
N ARG A 136 4.78 -16.67 -9.20
CA ARG A 136 3.48 -17.34 -9.30
C ARG A 136 3.50 -18.53 -10.25
N ASP A 137 4.20 -18.40 -11.37
CA ASP A 137 4.32 -19.47 -12.36
C ASP A 137 5.15 -20.63 -11.80
N GLY A 138 6.18 -20.32 -11.00
CA GLY A 138 6.99 -21.27 -10.24
C GLY A 138 6.35 -21.79 -8.95
N GLY A 139 5.10 -21.41 -8.63
CA GLY A 139 4.38 -21.91 -7.46
C GLY A 139 4.80 -21.34 -6.10
N LEU A 140 5.75 -20.40 -6.07
CA LEU A 140 6.23 -19.72 -4.85
C LEU A 140 5.27 -18.63 -4.36
N LYS A 141 4.34 -18.17 -5.21
CA LYS A 141 3.19 -17.34 -4.81
C LYS A 141 1.88 -17.92 -5.33
N PRO A 142 0.77 -17.77 -4.58
CA PRO A 142 -0.53 -18.30 -4.99
C PRO A 142 -0.96 -17.73 -6.34
N LYS A 143 -1.46 -18.60 -7.23
CA LYS A 143 -2.05 -18.17 -8.49
C LYS A 143 -3.32 -17.38 -8.21
N ARG A 144 -3.40 -16.14 -8.72
CA ARG A 144 -4.68 -15.42 -8.82
C ARG A 144 -5.59 -16.30 -9.66
N GLN A 145 -6.57 -16.95 -9.03
CA GLN A 145 -7.55 -17.76 -9.76
C GLN A 145 -8.30 -16.83 -10.71
N LYS A 146 -8.07 -16.98 -12.01
CA LYS A 146 -9.03 -16.52 -13.01
C LYS A 146 -10.22 -17.46 -12.85
N LYS A 147 -11.39 -16.93 -12.49
CA LYS A 147 -12.64 -17.67 -12.68
C LYS A 147 -12.77 -17.89 -14.20
N ASN A 148 -12.49 -19.11 -14.63
CA ASN A 148 -12.67 -19.51 -16.02
C ASN A 148 -14.19 -19.64 -16.24
N THR A 149 -14.81 -18.66 -16.89
CA THR A 149 -16.04 -18.92 -17.63
C THR A 149 -15.65 -19.67 -18.89
N SER A 150 -15.83 -20.99 -18.86
CA SER A 150 -15.74 -21.83 -20.05
C SER A 150 -16.90 -21.49 -20.99
N GLY A 151 -16.59 -20.85 -22.12
CA GLY A 151 -17.58 -20.55 -23.15
C GLY A 151 -16.90 -19.96 -24.38
N SER A 152 -16.50 -20.84 -25.30
CA SER A 152 -16.08 -20.46 -26.64
C SER A 152 -17.29 -19.95 -27.42
N PHE A 153 -17.43 -18.64 -27.68
CA PHE A 153 -18.17 -18.12 -28.83
C PHE A 153 -17.61 -16.77 -29.31
N SER A 154 -17.74 -16.61 -30.62
CA SER A 154 -17.09 -15.65 -31.51
C SER A 154 -17.45 -14.19 -31.28
N SER A 155 -16.50 -13.33 -31.67
CA SER A 155 -16.63 -11.93 -32.15
C SER A 155 -18.04 -11.30 -32.06
N GLY A 156 -18.21 -10.37 -31.12
CA GLY A 156 -19.34 -9.44 -31.11
C GLY A 156 -19.38 -8.55 -29.88
N GLY A 157 -18.77 -7.35 -29.97
CA GLY A 157 -19.13 -6.16 -29.20
C GLY A 157 -19.11 -6.27 -27.67
N PHE A 158 -17.93 -6.42 -27.06
CA PHE A 158 -17.78 -6.04 -25.65
C PHE A 158 -17.51 -4.54 -25.57
N THR A 159 -18.41 -3.80 -24.92
CA THR A 159 -18.03 -2.50 -24.34
C THR A 159 -16.85 -2.76 -23.42
N ASN A 160 -15.70 -2.22 -23.82
CA ASN A 160 -14.47 -2.19 -23.06
C ASN A 160 -14.76 -1.68 -21.65
N ILE A 161 -14.90 -2.59 -20.69
CA ILE A 161 -14.63 -2.25 -19.29
C ILE A 161 -13.13 -2.40 -19.17
N ASP A 162 -12.42 -1.33 -19.54
CA ASP A 162 -11.00 -1.19 -19.25
C ASP A 162 -10.84 -1.35 -17.73
N PHE A 163 -10.25 -2.46 -17.32
CA PHE A 163 -9.82 -2.66 -15.95
C PHE A 163 -8.64 -1.71 -15.71
N HIS A 164 -8.95 -0.49 -15.28
CA HIS A 164 -7.96 0.50 -14.88
C HIS A 164 -7.07 -0.09 -13.78
N SER A 165 -5.74 -0.05 -13.98
CA SER A 165 -4.80 -0.40 -12.92
C SER A 165 -4.94 0.59 -11.75
N GLU A 166 -5.02 0.09 -10.52
CA GLU A 166 -5.26 0.82 -9.27
C GLU A 166 -4.08 1.68 -8.80
N VAL A 167 -3.55 2.51 -9.69
CA VAL A 167 -2.45 3.43 -9.40
C VAL A 167 -2.93 4.58 -8.53
N ASP A 168 -4.20 4.98 -8.71
CA ASP A 168 -4.77 6.20 -8.13
C ASP A 168 -6.12 5.93 -7.46
N ALA A 169 -6.40 4.67 -7.08
CA ALA A 169 -7.67 4.31 -6.43
C ALA A 169 -7.88 5.09 -5.13
N MET A 170 -6.80 5.30 -4.36
CA MET A 170 -6.84 6.09 -3.13
C MET A 170 -7.05 7.58 -3.38
N GLU A 171 -6.46 8.14 -4.44
CA GLU A 171 -6.69 9.55 -4.83
C GLU A 171 -8.14 9.77 -5.27
N HIS A 172 -8.69 8.83 -6.05
CA HIS A 172 -10.09 8.87 -6.44
C HIS A 172 -11.04 8.69 -5.25
N ILE A 173 -10.73 7.83 -4.28
CA ILE A 173 -11.52 7.66 -3.06
C ILE A 173 -11.44 8.91 -2.19
N ASN A 174 -10.24 9.45 -1.93
CA ASN A 174 -10.06 10.68 -1.15
C ASN A 174 -10.81 11.86 -1.79
N TRP A 175 -10.83 11.94 -3.11
CA TRP A 175 -11.59 12.94 -3.84
C TRP A 175 -13.11 12.72 -3.78
N ILE A 176 -13.56 11.46 -3.82
CA ILE A 176 -14.99 11.14 -3.63
C ILE A 176 -15.44 11.47 -2.19
N ASP A 177 -14.54 11.34 -1.22
CA ASP A 177 -14.78 11.67 0.18
C ASP A 177 -14.81 13.21 0.42
N ASP A 178 -14.29 14.03 -0.49
CA ASP A 178 -14.45 15.50 -0.45
C ASP A 178 -15.90 15.92 -0.76
N GLU A 179 -16.49 16.72 0.14
CA GLU A 179 -17.92 17.07 0.23
C GLU A 179 -18.51 17.82 -1.00
N LYS A 180 -17.72 18.08 -2.05
CA LYS A 180 -18.09 18.94 -3.20
C LYS A 180 -18.08 18.26 -4.57
N SER A 181 -18.07 16.93 -4.61
CA SER A 181 -18.03 16.17 -5.85
C SER A 181 -19.39 16.11 -6.54
N SER A 182 -19.49 16.52 -7.81
CA SER A 182 -20.76 16.43 -8.55
C SER A 182 -21.09 15.00 -8.95
N TRP A 183 -22.38 14.66 -9.08
CA TRP A 183 -22.83 13.33 -9.53
C TRP A 183 -22.20 12.88 -10.87
N ARG A 184 -21.91 13.83 -11.77
CA ARG A 184 -21.27 13.57 -13.06
C ARG A 184 -19.85 13.04 -12.88
N GLU A 185 -19.08 13.68 -12.02
CA GLU A 185 -17.68 13.33 -11.74
C GLU A 185 -17.57 12.07 -10.89
N LEU A 186 -18.48 11.92 -9.92
CA LEU A 186 -18.64 10.70 -9.14
C LEU A 186 -18.85 9.50 -10.07
N LYS A 187 -19.79 9.59 -11.02
CA LYS A 187 -20.06 8.53 -11.99
C LYS A 187 -18.84 8.17 -12.87
N GLU A 188 -17.98 9.14 -13.16
CA GLU A 188 -16.76 8.93 -13.96
C GLU A 188 -15.64 8.27 -13.15
N ARG A 189 -15.49 8.65 -11.88
CA ARG A 189 -14.42 8.15 -10.99
C ARG A 189 -14.79 6.85 -10.29
N TRP A 190 -16.09 6.59 -10.10
CA TRP A 190 -16.59 5.40 -9.42
C TRP A 190 -16.11 4.06 -10.03
N PRO A 191 -16.06 3.85 -11.35
CA PRO A 191 -15.50 2.63 -11.93
C PRO A 191 -14.00 2.46 -11.65
N LYS A 192 -13.26 3.57 -11.50
CA LYS A 192 -11.79 3.57 -11.37
C LYS A 192 -11.31 3.04 -10.00
N CYS A 193 -12.17 3.09 -8.97
CA CYS A 193 -11.90 2.53 -7.64
C CYS A 193 -12.69 1.24 -7.35
N VAL A 194 -13.22 0.55 -8.37
CA VAL A 194 -14.08 -0.62 -8.18
C VAL A 194 -13.37 -1.76 -7.43
N GLN A 195 -12.11 -2.03 -7.77
CA GLN A 195 -11.37 -3.16 -7.21
C GLN A 195 -11.05 -2.94 -5.72
N PHE A 196 -10.67 -1.71 -5.34
CA PHE A 196 -10.52 -1.28 -3.95
C PHE A 196 -11.81 -1.44 -3.15
N ARG A 197 -12.93 -0.91 -3.68
CA ARG A 197 -14.24 -1.05 -3.02
C ARG A 197 -14.65 -2.50 -2.87
N MET A 198 -14.42 -3.33 -3.91
CA MET A 198 -14.75 -4.76 -3.84
C MET A 198 -13.88 -5.49 -2.82
N ASN A 199 -12.61 -5.12 -2.68
CA ASN A 199 -11.75 -5.67 -1.65
C ASN A 199 -12.26 -5.33 -0.25
N PHE A 200 -12.56 -4.06 0.00
CA PHE A 200 -13.14 -3.61 1.26
C PHE A 200 -14.45 -4.36 1.57
N ILE A 201 -15.39 -4.39 0.62
CA ILE A 201 -16.70 -5.04 0.78
C ILE A 201 -16.58 -6.54 1.03
N LEU A 202 -15.68 -7.23 0.34
CA LEU A 202 -15.59 -8.70 0.38
C LEU A 202 -14.65 -9.24 1.47
N ARG A 203 -13.71 -8.42 1.96
CA ARG A 203 -12.62 -8.89 2.82
C ARG A 203 -12.47 -8.12 4.12
N GLU A 204 -12.85 -6.86 4.16
CA GLU A 204 -12.58 -5.98 5.31
C GLU A 204 -13.85 -5.63 6.09
N SER A 205 -14.97 -5.39 5.41
CA SER A 205 -16.24 -5.08 6.06
C SER A 205 -16.96 -6.33 6.56
N GLN A 206 -17.48 -6.26 7.79
CA GLN A 206 -18.33 -7.29 8.38
C GLN A 206 -19.82 -6.96 8.25
N THR A 207 -20.16 -5.68 8.04
CA THR A 207 -21.56 -5.23 7.99
C THR A 207 -21.84 -4.24 6.85
N THR A 208 -23.08 -4.21 6.39
CA THR A 208 -23.55 -3.22 5.40
C THR A 208 -23.41 -1.78 5.92
N THR A 209 -23.51 -1.59 7.24
CA THR A 209 -23.33 -0.28 7.88
C THR A 209 -21.91 0.26 7.69
N GLU A 210 -20.89 -0.59 7.85
CA GLU A 210 -19.48 -0.21 7.63
C GLU A 210 -19.22 0.17 6.17
N ILE A 211 -19.82 -0.56 5.22
CA ILE A 211 -19.71 -0.26 3.78
C ILE A 211 -20.30 1.12 3.48
N ILE A 212 -21.50 1.39 4.01
CA ILE A 212 -22.22 2.64 3.80
C ILE A 212 -21.55 3.82 4.53
N GLN A 213 -20.86 3.58 5.65
CA GLN A 213 -20.05 4.59 6.33
C GLN A 213 -18.77 4.89 5.55
N ARG A 214 -18.09 3.86 5.04
CA ARG A 214 -16.85 4.03 4.28
C ARG A 214 -17.07 4.70 2.92
N PHE A 215 -18.23 4.47 2.31
CA PHE A 215 -18.61 5.05 1.02
C PHE A 215 -19.95 5.79 1.13
N PRO A 216 -19.96 7.03 1.66
CA PRO A 216 -21.18 7.82 1.85
C PRO A 216 -21.97 8.08 0.57
N SER A 217 -21.31 8.01 -0.60
CA SER A 217 -21.93 8.14 -1.92
C SER A 217 -23.11 7.18 -2.16
N TYR A 218 -23.17 6.06 -1.44
CA TYR A 218 -24.33 5.15 -1.50
C TYR A 218 -25.60 5.74 -0.85
N LYS A 219 -25.48 6.73 0.03
CA LYS A 219 -26.60 7.42 0.69
C LYS A 219 -27.20 8.55 -0.15
N GLU A 220 -26.53 8.98 -1.22
CA GLU A 220 -27.04 10.03 -2.10
C GLU A 220 -28.34 9.60 -2.80
N PRO A 221 -29.21 10.54 -3.22
CA PRO A 221 -30.46 10.23 -3.91
C PRO A 221 -30.30 9.34 -5.16
N LEU A 222 -29.12 9.38 -5.80
CA LEU A 222 -28.77 8.54 -6.95
C LEU A 222 -27.79 7.41 -6.62
N GLY A 223 -27.41 7.24 -5.34
CA GLY A 223 -26.42 6.26 -4.88
C GLY A 223 -26.74 4.81 -5.23
N TYR A 224 -28.02 4.46 -5.38
CA TYR A 224 -28.43 3.14 -5.87
C TYR A 224 -27.91 2.82 -7.28
N LYS A 225 -27.63 3.84 -8.12
CA LYS A 225 -27.03 3.65 -9.46
C LYS A 225 -25.53 3.31 -9.41
N LEU A 226 -24.89 3.47 -8.25
CA LEU A 226 -23.50 3.10 -8.00
C LEU A 226 -23.33 1.61 -7.70
N VAL A 227 -24.43 0.92 -7.40
CA VAL A 227 -24.49 -0.53 -7.27
C VAL A 227 -24.53 -1.12 -8.68
N TYR A 228 -23.38 -1.60 -9.16
CA TYR A 228 -23.28 -2.18 -10.49
C TYR A 228 -24.25 -3.35 -10.66
N LYS A 229 -25.04 -3.33 -11.74
CA LYS A 229 -25.83 -4.49 -12.17
C LYS A 229 -24.88 -5.59 -12.64
N PHE A 230 -24.71 -6.62 -11.83
CA PHE A 230 -24.32 -7.93 -12.33
C PHE A 230 -25.56 -8.53 -13.02
N THR A 231 -25.80 -8.17 -14.28
CA THR A 231 -26.74 -8.95 -15.09
C THR A 231 -25.97 -10.18 -15.57
N VAL A 232 -26.15 -11.29 -14.86
CA VAL A 232 -25.73 -12.62 -15.32
C VAL A 232 -26.80 -13.09 -16.31
N LEU A 233 -26.45 -13.15 -17.58
CA LEU A 233 -27.13 -13.98 -18.60
C LEU A 233 -26.06 -14.82 -19.28
#